data_AF-A0AAE3VCM2-F1
#
_entry.id   AF-A0AAE3VCM2-F1
#
_cell.length_a   1.000
_cell.length_b   1.000
_cell.length_c   1.000
_cell.angle_alpha   90.00
_cell.angle_beta   90.00
_cell.angle_gamma   90.00
#
_symmetry.space_group_name_H-M   'P 1'
#
loop_
_entity.id
_entity.type
_entity.pdbx_description
1 polymer ?
#
loop_
_entity_poly.entity_id
_entity_poly.type
_entity_poly.pdbx_seq_one_letter_code
_entity_poly.pdbx_strand_id
1 'polypeptide(L)'
;MLETVEEKIERFRKYYTKMIDNAVAKSNIQYEGVPAKLLLCSIIDSLSIAAFPDEKNPKQNRIRFAQTIKRHSKWQDHDRVSMLQIWKAINSMCDVPQEFESFKLWLEKECNAKFYPSRSPFQNSYSLQNDPLYKEISQEWPKKEPKKLEKLNNKYLEQFTHRNLLWIYRNRLTHAFRPPGKGYQSPFKIEDDPYYKMVIDVKELIDQNGEKRWELVYPTGFFKNIANNCLESICCECLKKKRSPFLEYSEDSFWLIN
;
A
#
# COMPACT_ATOMS: atom_id res chain seq x y z
N MET A 1 23.13 -6.74 -35.44
CA MET A 1 23.15 -5.39 -34.84
C MET A 1 22.93 -5.54 -33.35
N LEU A 2 23.67 -4.78 -32.52
CA LEU A 2 23.46 -4.75 -31.07
C LEU A 2 22.28 -3.81 -30.77
N GLU A 3 21.31 -4.28 -29.99
CA GLU A 3 20.14 -3.49 -29.55
C GLU A 3 20.60 -2.28 -28.72
N THR A 4 20.13 -1.09 -29.08
CA THR A 4 20.38 0.17 -28.38
C THR A 4 19.70 0.21 -27.00
N VAL A 5 20.11 1.14 -26.14
CA VAL A 5 19.47 1.30 -24.81
C VAL A 5 18.00 1.73 -24.96
N GLU A 6 17.73 2.60 -25.93
CA GLU A 6 16.40 3.10 -26.27
C GLU A 6 15.48 1.96 -26.74
N GLU A 7 15.97 1.09 -27.63
CA GLU A 7 15.23 -0.10 -28.06
C GLU A 7 14.95 -1.06 -26.90
N LYS A 8 15.94 -1.27 -26.01
CA LYS A 8 15.75 -2.06 -24.77
C LYS A 8 14.66 -1.46 -23.87
N ILE A 9 14.69 -0.15 -23.65
CA ILE A 9 13.68 0.54 -22.83
C ILE A 9 12.29 0.40 -23.47
N GLU A 10 12.19 0.52 -24.79
CA GLU A 10 10.90 0.41 -25.47
C GLU A 10 10.36 -1.03 -25.45
N ARG A 11 11.22 -2.03 -25.61
CA ARG A 11 10.86 -3.44 -25.43
C ARG A 11 10.39 -3.72 -24.01
N PHE A 12 11.10 -3.19 -23.01
CA PHE A 12 10.71 -3.29 -21.60
C PHE A 12 9.34 -2.65 -21.35
N ARG A 13 9.11 -1.44 -21.86
CA ARG A 13 7.83 -0.74 -21.78
C ARG A 13 6.70 -1.58 -22.36
N LYS A 14 6.83 -2.00 -23.64
CA LYS A 14 5.82 -2.83 -24.32
C LYS A 14 5.51 -4.12 -23.58
N TYR A 15 6.54 -4.80 -23.07
CA TYR A 15 6.38 -6.03 -22.31
C TYR A 15 5.54 -5.80 -21.03
N TYR A 16 5.92 -4.84 -20.20
CA TYR A 16 5.22 -4.60 -18.94
C TYR A 16 3.84 -3.97 -19.13
N THR A 17 3.64 -3.12 -20.15
CA THR A 17 2.29 -2.65 -20.52
C THR A 17 1.37 -3.83 -20.82
N LYS A 18 1.82 -4.78 -21.64
CA LYS A 18 1.05 -5.99 -21.94
C LYS A 18 0.78 -6.83 -20.67
N MET A 19 1.75 -6.95 -19.77
CA MET A 19 1.55 -7.67 -18.50
C MET A 19 0.52 -6.98 -17.59
N ILE A 20 0.54 -5.64 -17.52
CA ILE A 20 -0.43 -4.86 -16.74
C ILE A 20 -1.84 -5.02 -17.32
N ASP A 21 -1.99 -4.94 -18.65
CA ASP A 21 -3.28 -5.12 -19.32
C ASP A 21 -3.83 -6.53 -19.10
N ASN A 22 -2.99 -7.55 -19.20
CA ASN A 22 -3.37 -8.93 -18.90
C ASN A 22 -3.74 -9.12 -17.42
N ALA A 23 -3.04 -8.46 -16.49
CA ALA A 23 -3.35 -8.54 -15.07
C ALA A 23 -4.77 -8.04 -14.76
N VAL A 24 -5.27 -7.04 -15.49
CA VAL A 24 -6.63 -6.49 -15.32
C VAL A 24 -7.66 -7.05 -16.30
N ALA A 25 -7.36 -8.17 -16.98
CA ALA A 25 -8.32 -8.86 -17.82
C ALA A 25 -9.59 -9.26 -17.04
N LYS A 26 -10.72 -9.41 -17.75
CA LYS A 26 -12.04 -9.67 -17.16
C LYS A 26 -12.06 -10.85 -16.18
N SER A 27 -11.32 -11.92 -16.46
CA SER A 27 -11.20 -13.09 -15.58
C SER A 27 -10.50 -12.77 -14.25
N ASN A 28 -9.58 -11.82 -14.25
CA ASN A 28 -8.72 -11.51 -13.11
C ASN A 28 -9.31 -10.43 -12.19
N ILE A 29 -10.27 -9.64 -12.68
CA ILE A 29 -10.98 -8.61 -11.90
C ILE A 29 -12.20 -9.15 -11.15
N GLN A 30 -12.59 -10.41 -11.39
CA GLN A 30 -13.58 -11.13 -10.60
C GLN A 30 -13.07 -11.38 -9.16
N TYR A 31 -13.96 -11.80 -8.25
CA TYR A 31 -13.61 -12.13 -6.86
C TYR A 31 -12.80 -11.01 -6.17
N GLU A 32 -13.35 -9.80 -6.20
CA GLU A 32 -12.70 -8.57 -5.67
C GLU A 32 -11.37 -8.19 -6.34
N GLY A 33 -11.11 -8.77 -7.52
CA GLY A 33 -9.89 -8.56 -8.29
C GLY A 33 -8.63 -9.06 -7.59
N VAL A 34 -8.75 -10.06 -6.70
CA VAL A 34 -7.60 -10.65 -6.00
C VAL A 34 -6.52 -11.14 -6.97
N PRO A 35 -6.84 -11.90 -8.05
CA PRO A 35 -5.84 -12.31 -9.02
C PRO A 35 -5.18 -11.10 -9.70
N ALA A 36 -5.96 -10.10 -10.11
CA ALA A 36 -5.43 -8.88 -10.71
C ALA A 36 -4.46 -8.14 -9.79
N LYS A 37 -4.85 -7.94 -8.51
CA LYS A 37 -4.00 -7.27 -7.51
C LYS A 37 -2.71 -8.03 -7.27
N LEU A 38 -2.76 -9.37 -7.18
CA LEU A 38 -1.57 -10.20 -7.02
C LEU A 38 -0.61 -10.04 -8.21
N LEU A 39 -1.12 -10.15 -9.44
CA LEU A 39 -0.32 -9.99 -10.66
C LEU A 39 0.30 -8.59 -10.74
N LEU A 40 -0.48 -7.54 -10.43
CA LEU A 40 0.01 -6.16 -10.40
C LEU A 40 1.08 -5.96 -9.32
N CYS A 41 0.94 -6.55 -8.13
CA CYS A 41 1.99 -6.56 -7.12
C CYS A 41 3.27 -7.21 -7.62
N SER A 42 3.17 -8.38 -8.27
CA SER A 42 4.33 -9.05 -8.85
C SER A 42 5.00 -8.20 -9.93
N ILE A 43 4.23 -7.53 -10.78
CA ILE A 43 4.75 -6.58 -11.77
C ILE A 43 5.50 -5.44 -11.09
N ILE A 44 4.93 -4.82 -10.04
CA ILE A 44 5.59 -3.74 -9.29
C ILE A 44 6.88 -4.25 -8.64
N ASP A 45 6.89 -5.46 -8.08
CA ASP A 45 8.11 -6.07 -7.53
C ASP A 45 9.19 -6.25 -8.60
N SER A 46 8.83 -6.70 -9.80
CA SER A 46 9.79 -6.80 -10.91
C SER A 46 10.30 -5.42 -11.32
N LEU A 47 9.41 -4.43 -11.52
CA LEU A 47 9.79 -3.05 -11.82
C LEU A 47 10.74 -2.47 -10.76
N SER A 48 10.56 -2.83 -9.48
CA SER A 48 11.42 -2.38 -8.39
C SER A 48 12.90 -2.77 -8.56
N ILE A 49 13.17 -3.92 -9.21
CA ILE A 49 14.53 -4.37 -9.53
C ILE A 49 15.18 -3.42 -10.55
N ALA A 50 14.43 -3.05 -11.58
CA ALA A 50 14.90 -2.08 -12.56
C ALA A 50 15.13 -0.71 -11.91
N ALA A 51 14.26 -0.28 -10.99
CA ALA A 51 14.38 1.01 -10.31
C ALA A 51 15.59 1.11 -9.37
N PHE A 52 15.88 0.05 -8.61
CA PHE A 52 16.90 0.03 -7.56
C PHE A 52 17.84 -1.17 -7.73
N PRO A 53 18.76 -1.10 -8.70
CA PRO A 53 19.63 -2.23 -9.04
C PRO A 53 20.60 -2.62 -7.93
N ASP A 54 21.02 -1.65 -7.12
CA ASP A 54 22.04 -1.83 -6.08
C ASP A 54 21.47 -2.45 -4.79
N GLU A 55 20.14 -2.53 -4.67
CA GLU A 55 19.44 -3.14 -3.53
C GLU A 55 19.26 -4.66 -3.76
N LYS A 56 20.39 -5.39 -3.71
CA LYS A 56 20.47 -6.83 -4.03
C LYS A 56 20.04 -7.77 -2.90
N ASN A 57 19.97 -7.29 -1.66
CA ASN A 57 19.68 -8.16 -0.53
C ASN A 57 18.17 -8.52 -0.49
N PRO A 58 17.78 -9.81 -0.50
CA PRO A 58 16.37 -10.22 -0.40
C PRO A 58 15.66 -9.68 0.86
N LYS A 59 16.39 -9.47 1.96
CA LYS A 59 15.88 -8.84 3.19
C LYS A 59 15.49 -7.37 2.99
N GLN A 60 15.90 -6.75 1.88
CA GLN A 60 15.59 -5.38 1.49
C GLN A 60 14.43 -5.29 0.48
N ASN A 61 13.80 -6.39 0.06
CA ASN A 61 12.64 -6.35 -0.86
C ASN A 61 11.54 -5.38 -0.39
N ARG A 62 11.29 -5.34 0.93
CA ARG A 62 10.36 -4.36 1.54
C ARG A 62 10.80 -2.92 1.28
N ILE A 63 12.09 -2.64 1.46
CA ILE A 63 12.66 -1.30 1.29
C ILE A 63 12.55 -0.91 -0.18
N ARG A 64 12.95 -1.80 -1.09
CA ARG A 64 12.89 -1.60 -2.53
C ARG A 64 11.47 -1.33 -3.02
N PHE A 65 10.50 -2.13 -2.57
CA PHE A 65 9.09 -1.91 -2.87
C PHE A 65 8.62 -0.55 -2.34
N ALA A 66 8.85 -0.24 -1.07
CA ALA A 66 8.42 1.02 -0.47
C ALA A 66 9.07 2.25 -1.14
N GLN A 67 10.35 2.16 -1.53
CA GLN A 67 11.04 3.20 -2.31
C GLN A 67 10.46 3.33 -3.71
N THR A 68 10.10 2.21 -4.35
CA THR A 68 9.43 2.22 -5.66
C THR A 68 8.10 2.96 -5.59
N ILE A 69 7.27 2.64 -4.59
CA ILE A 69 6.02 3.36 -4.35
C ILE A 69 6.29 4.84 -4.12
N LYS A 70 7.23 5.19 -3.24
CA LYS A 70 7.54 6.58 -2.92
C LYS A 70 8.04 7.40 -4.12
N ARG A 71 8.91 6.84 -4.96
CA ARG A 71 9.60 7.60 -6.03
C ARG A 71 8.90 7.54 -7.38
N HIS A 72 8.19 6.45 -7.68
CA HIS A 72 7.74 6.17 -9.04
C HIS A 72 6.21 6.06 -9.18
N SER A 73 5.44 5.88 -8.10
CA SER A 73 3.99 5.65 -8.21
C SER A 73 3.12 6.89 -8.44
N LYS A 74 3.67 8.09 -8.17
CA LYS A 74 2.93 9.38 -8.10
C LYS A 74 1.81 9.44 -7.04
N TRP A 75 1.72 8.46 -6.13
CA TRP A 75 0.68 8.41 -5.11
C TRP A 75 0.96 9.34 -3.93
N GLN A 76 0.21 10.43 -3.81
CA GLN A 76 0.51 11.50 -2.83
C GLN A 76 0.40 11.08 -1.36
N ASP A 77 -0.42 10.07 -1.05
CA ASP A 77 -0.69 9.67 0.33
C ASP A 77 0.26 8.58 0.85
N HIS A 78 1.30 8.21 0.08
CA HIS A 78 2.22 7.13 0.43
C HIS A 78 2.94 7.33 1.78
N ASP A 79 3.18 8.59 2.18
CA ASP A 79 3.86 8.98 3.43
C ASP A 79 2.88 9.43 4.54
N ARG A 80 1.57 9.41 4.28
CA ARG A 80 0.56 9.58 5.33
C ARG A 80 0.48 8.35 6.21
N VAL A 81 0.09 8.54 7.46
CA VAL A 81 0.05 7.51 8.50
C VAL A 81 -1.40 7.19 8.84
N SER A 82 -1.79 5.93 8.68
CA SER A 82 -3.16 5.48 8.97
C SER A 82 -3.52 5.60 10.44
N MET A 83 -4.33 6.61 10.78
CA MET A 83 -4.85 6.77 12.14
C MET A 83 -5.75 5.60 12.53
N LEU A 84 -6.56 5.11 11.59
CA LEU A 84 -7.50 4.02 11.86
C LEU A 84 -6.78 2.68 12.12
N GLN A 85 -5.64 2.41 11.46
CA GLN A 85 -4.83 1.23 11.77
C GLN A 85 -4.11 1.36 13.12
N ILE A 86 -3.67 2.57 13.50
CA ILE A 86 -3.11 2.81 14.84
C ILE A 86 -4.20 2.63 15.90
N TRP A 87 -5.38 3.22 15.69
CA TRP A 87 -6.53 3.12 16.61
C TRP A 87 -6.94 1.66 16.79
N LYS A 88 -7.01 0.88 15.70
CA LYS A 88 -7.26 -0.56 15.75
C LYS A 88 -6.15 -1.31 16.51
N ALA A 89 -4.89 -0.96 16.32
CA ALA A 89 -3.78 -1.58 17.04
C ALA A 89 -3.88 -1.32 18.55
N ILE A 90 -4.12 -0.07 18.97
CA ILE A 90 -4.27 0.32 20.39
C ILE A 90 -5.47 -0.40 21.03
N ASN A 91 -6.64 -0.39 20.38
CA ASN A 91 -7.84 -1.00 20.93
C ASN A 91 -7.87 -2.54 20.86
N SER A 92 -6.89 -3.15 20.21
CA SER A 92 -6.68 -4.61 20.23
C SER A 92 -5.80 -5.08 21.38
N MET A 93 -5.22 -4.16 22.16
CA MET A 93 -4.36 -4.49 23.30
C MET A 93 -5.21 -4.67 24.56
N CYS A 94 -4.85 -5.64 25.40
CA CYS A 94 -5.43 -5.78 26.73
C CYS A 94 -5.04 -4.58 27.61
N ASP A 95 -3.76 -4.22 27.58
CA ASP A 95 -3.20 -3.09 28.32
C ASP A 95 -2.48 -2.14 27.36
N VAL A 96 -2.88 -0.88 27.36
CA VAL A 96 -2.21 0.18 26.59
C VAL A 96 -1.05 0.70 27.43
N PRO A 97 0.19 0.78 26.91
CA PRO A 97 1.30 1.33 27.66
C PRO A 97 1.01 2.76 28.12
N GLN A 98 1.40 3.10 29.35
CA GLN A 98 1.06 4.38 30.00
C GLN A 98 1.48 5.58 29.15
N GLU A 99 2.64 5.51 28.48
CA GLU A 99 3.15 6.55 27.61
C GLU A 99 2.26 6.82 26.38
N PHE A 100 1.37 5.90 26.02
CA PHE A 100 0.41 6.04 24.91
C PHE A 100 -0.98 6.52 25.34
N GLU A 101 -1.28 6.71 26.63
CA GLU A 101 -2.62 7.09 27.10
C GLU A 101 -3.08 8.46 26.55
N SER A 102 -2.25 9.49 26.67
CA SER A 102 -2.55 10.83 26.13
C SER A 102 -2.70 10.80 24.61
N PHE A 103 -1.84 10.02 23.94
CA PHE A 103 -1.90 9.84 22.49
C PHE A 103 -3.17 9.11 22.05
N LYS A 104 -3.64 8.11 22.82
CA LYS A 104 -4.90 7.39 22.55
C LYS A 104 -6.09 8.35 22.59
N LEU A 105 -6.18 9.21 23.61
CA LEU A 105 -7.25 10.21 23.73
C LEU A 105 -7.22 11.21 22.57
N TRP A 106 -6.03 11.69 22.21
CA TRP A 106 -5.85 12.56 21.04
C TRP A 106 -6.27 11.86 19.75
N LEU A 107 -5.84 10.62 19.53
CA LEU A 107 -6.13 9.83 18.34
C LEU A 107 -7.63 9.58 18.20
N GLU A 108 -8.31 9.28 19.29
CA GLU A 108 -9.76 9.07 19.30
C GLU A 108 -10.51 10.34 18.90
N LYS A 109 -10.13 11.50 19.48
CA LYS A 109 -10.68 12.81 19.10
C LYS A 109 -10.49 13.10 17.61
N GLU A 110 -9.27 12.89 17.10
CA GLU A 110 -8.95 13.11 15.68
C GLU A 110 -9.70 12.16 14.75
N CYS A 111 -9.82 10.88 15.12
CA CYS A 111 -10.58 9.90 14.34
C CYS A 111 -12.06 10.29 14.26
N ASN A 112 -12.65 10.67 15.39
CA ASN A 112 -14.05 11.13 15.46
C ASN A 112 -14.28 12.36 14.58
N ALA A 113 -13.38 13.34 14.63
CA ALA A 113 -13.49 14.54 13.81
C ALA A 113 -13.36 14.28 12.30
N LYS A 114 -12.45 13.38 11.90
CA LYS A 114 -12.07 13.19 10.48
C LYS A 114 -12.79 12.06 9.75
N PHE A 115 -13.24 11.03 10.46
CA PHE A 115 -13.86 9.85 9.86
C PHE A 115 -15.32 9.63 10.27
N TYR A 116 -15.80 10.28 11.34
CA TYR A 116 -17.20 10.18 11.77
C TYR A 116 -18.03 11.47 11.55
N PRO A 117 -17.91 12.24 10.44
CA PRO A 117 -18.76 13.40 10.24
C PRO A 117 -20.23 13.00 10.04
N SER A 118 -21.08 13.60 10.87
CA SER A 118 -22.50 13.36 11.13
C SER A 118 -23.48 13.64 9.94
N ARG A 119 -23.08 13.57 8.66
CA ARG A 119 -23.88 14.26 7.61
C ARG A 119 -24.31 13.53 6.35
N SER A 120 -24.05 12.23 6.19
CA SER A 120 -24.77 11.50 5.13
C SER A 120 -24.83 10.00 5.39
N PRO A 121 -26.03 9.39 5.43
CA PRO A 121 -26.16 7.93 5.47
C PRO A 121 -25.64 7.26 4.18
N PHE A 122 -25.36 8.04 3.13
CA PHE A 122 -24.87 7.56 1.84
C PHE A 122 -23.35 7.67 1.67
N GLN A 123 -22.63 8.37 2.56
CA GLN A 123 -21.18 8.45 2.52
C GLN A 123 -20.56 7.44 3.48
N ASN A 124 -20.13 6.30 2.95
CA ASN A 124 -19.45 5.25 3.71
C ASN A 124 -17.97 5.10 3.36
N SER A 125 -17.44 5.92 2.43
CA SER A 125 -16.04 5.90 2.00
C SER A 125 -15.34 7.23 2.29
N TYR A 126 -14.11 7.14 2.82
CA TYR A 126 -13.30 8.28 3.26
C TYR A 126 -11.90 8.21 2.66
N SER A 127 -11.40 9.35 2.19
CA SER A 127 -10.08 9.47 1.58
C SER A 127 -8.96 9.29 2.60
N LEU A 128 -7.83 8.76 2.14
CA LEU A 128 -6.59 8.73 2.92
C LEU A 128 -6.01 10.12 3.18
N GLN A 129 -6.44 11.15 2.45
CA GLN A 129 -6.02 12.53 2.68
C GLN A 129 -6.38 13.05 4.08
N ASN A 130 -7.35 12.40 4.74
CA ASN A 130 -7.73 12.70 6.12
C ASN A 130 -6.67 12.23 7.13
N ASP A 131 -5.81 11.28 6.76
CA ASP A 131 -4.70 10.86 7.62
C ASP A 131 -3.60 11.93 7.68
N PRO A 132 -2.93 12.13 8.82
CA PRO A 132 -1.82 13.04 8.94
C PRO A 132 -0.61 12.55 8.16
N LEU A 133 0.22 13.49 7.72
CA LEU A 133 1.58 13.21 7.28
C LEU A 133 2.40 12.68 8.45
N TYR A 134 3.43 11.87 8.15
CA TYR A 134 4.34 11.33 9.17
C TYR A 134 4.89 12.40 10.12
N LYS A 135 5.27 13.58 9.58
CA LYS A 135 5.81 14.68 10.37
C LYS A 135 4.81 15.21 11.40
N GLU A 136 3.55 15.32 11.02
CA GLU A 136 2.46 15.84 11.88
C GLU A 136 2.21 14.88 13.03
N ILE A 137 1.96 13.61 12.75
CA ILE A 137 1.66 12.63 13.81
C ILE A 137 2.87 12.33 14.71
N SER A 138 4.11 12.49 14.20
CA SER A 138 5.32 12.32 15.02
C SER A 138 5.49 13.37 16.13
N GLN A 139 4.77 14.49 16.05
CA GLN A 139 4.76 15.52 17.10
C GLN A 139 3.99 15.03 18.32
N GLU A 140 2.86 14.36 18.08
CA GLU A 140 1.94 13.81 19.08
C GLU A 140 2.34 12.40 19.56
N TRP A 141 3.17 11.69 18.77
CA TRP A 141 3.59 10.33 19.09
C TRP A 141 4.49 10.28 20.34
N PRO A 142 4.29 9.31 21.26
CA PRO A 142 5.08 9.18 22.48
C PRO A 142 6.59 9.05 22.23
N LYS A 143 7.38 9.67 23.11
CA LYS A 143 8.84 9.77 23.00
C LYS A 143 9.49 9.33 24.30
N LYS A 144 10.44 8.40 24.22
CA LYS A 144 11.28 8.01 25.36
C LYS A 144 12.40 9.02 25.62
N GLU A 145 12.88 9.62 24.54
CA GLU A 145 13.90 10.67 24.50
C GLU A 145 13.48 11.72 23.46
N PRO A 146 13.97 12.97 23.51
CA PRO A 146 13.54 14.05 22.62
C PRO A 146 13.56 13.73 21.12
N LYS A 147 14.38 12.76 20.69
CA LYS A 147 14.55 12.34 19.30
C LYS A 147 14.13 10.90 19.01
N LYS A 148 13.66 10.14 20.00
CA LYS A 148 13.38 8.72 19.84
C LYS A 148 11.91 8.42 20.13
N LEU A 149 11.16 8.20 19.04
CA LEU A 149 9.78 7.74 19.10
C LEU A 149 9.72 6.36 19.74
N GLU A 150 8.75 6.17 20.65
CA GLU A 150 8.52 4.89 21.30
C GLU A 150 7.81 3.91 20.34
N LYS A 151 7.93 2.60 20.61
CA LYS A 151 7.25 1.58 19.82
C LYS A 151 5.87 1.28 20.39
N LEU A 152 4.87 1.18 19.53
CA LEU A 152 3.54 0.70 19.89
C LEU A 152 3.49 -0.82 19.67
N ASN A 153 3.53 -1.62 20.74
CA ASN A 153 3.55 -3.10 20.68
C ASN A 153 4.59 -3.64 19.67
N ASN A 154 5.85 -3.26 19.88
CA ASN A 154 6.99 -3.57 19.02
C ASN A 154 6.90 -3.03 17.57
N LYS A 155 5.93 -2.16 17.26
CA LYS A 155 5.80 -1.51 15.96
C LYS A 155 6.28 -0.07 15.99
N TYR A 156 7.08 0.30 14.99
CA TYR A 156 7.45 1.69 14.75
C TYR A 156 6.32 2.43 14.04
N LEU A 157 6.21 3.74 14.29
CA LEU A 157 5.27 4.64 13.60
C LEU A 157 5.31 4.48 12.07
N GLU A 158 6.51 4.33 11.50
CA GLU A 158 6.70 4.18 10.05
C GLU A 158 5.93 2.98 9.48
N GLN A 159 5.71 1.93 10.26
CA GLN A 159 4.98 0.74 9.82
C GLN A 159 3.49 1.02 9.55
N PHE A 160 2.95 2.13 10.09
CA PHE A 160 1.59 2.58 9.85
C PHE A 160 1.47 3.55 8.66
N THR A 161 2.58 3.87 7.98
CA THR A 161 2.53 4.63 6.71
C THR A 161 1.88 3.81 5.62
N HIS A 162 1.13 4.46 4.74
CA HIS A 162 0.37 3.78 3.70
C HIS A 162 1.24 2.98 2.71
N ARG A 163 2.47 3.44 2.40
CA ARG A 163 3.43 2.62 1.62
C ARG A 163 3.80 1.30 2.31
N ASN A 164 3.92 1.31 3.65
CA ASN A 164 4.26 0.12 4.43
C ASN A 164 3.04 -0.79 4.66
N LEU A 165 1.85 -0.20 4.79
CA LEU A 165 0.59 -0.96 4.84
C LEU A 165 0.31 -1.63 3.49
N LEU A 166 0.60 -0.98 2.37
CA LEU A 166 0.51 -1.57 1.03
C LEU A 166 1.47 -2.75 0.87
N TRP A 167 2.68 -2.67 1.41
CA TRP A 167 3.61 -3.82 1.46
C TRP A 167 3.04 -4.99 2.27
N ILE A 168 2.43 -4.72 3.43
CA ILE A 168 1.76 -5.76 4.24
C ILE A 168 0.60 -6.38 3.46
N TYR A 169 -0.20 -5.56 2.76
CA TYR A 169 -1.28 -6.00 1.88
C TYR A 169 -0.77 -6.94 0.79
N ARG A 170 0.29 -6.53 0.07
CA ARG A 170 0.98 -7.34 -0.95
C ARG A 170 1.40 -8.70 -0.39
N ASN A 171 2.06 -8.74 0.77
CA ASN A 171 2.49 -10.01 1.37
C ASN A 171 1.30 -10.91 1.72
N ARG A 172 0.19 -10.32 2.20
CA ARG A 172 -1.05 -11.06 2.49
C ARG A 172 -1.64 -11.67 1.21
N LEU A 173 -1.64 -10.93 0.11
CA LEU A 173 -2.06 -11.46 -1.19
C LEU A 173 -1.17 -12.62 -1.64
N THR A 174 0.15 -12.45 -1.60
CA THR A 174 1.09 -13.46 -2.08
C THR A 174 1.04 -14.75 -1.25
N HIS A 175 0.94 -14.65 0.08
CA HIS A 175 1.04 -15.82 0.96
C HIS A 175 -0.30 -16.44 1.34
N ALA A 176 -1.41 -15.71 1.24
CA ALA A 176 -2.73 -16.19 1.66
C ALA A 176 -3.81 -16.04 0.57
N PHE A 177 -3.46 -15.53 -0.61
CA PHE A 177 -4.38 -15.30 -1.73
C PHE A 177 -5.66 -14.56 -1.31
N ARG A 178 -5.55 -13.66 -0.33
CA ARG A 178 -6.69 -12.87 0.18
C ARG A 178 -6.25 -11.50 0.69
N PRO A 179 -7.10 -10.46 0.55
CA PRO A 179 -6.83 -9.17 1.14
C PRO A 179 -6.78 -9.25 2.69
N PRO A 180 -6.03 -8.37 3.38
CA PRO A 180 -6.18 -8.14 4.81
C PRO A 180 -7.54 -7.49 5.12
N GLY A 181 -8.09 -7.80 6.29
CA GLY A 181 -9.36 -7.24 6.73
C GLY A 181 -10.59 -7.88 6.08
N LYS A 182 -11.73 -7.19 6.21
CA LYS A 182 -13.03 -7.56 5.63
C LYS A 182 -13.60 -6.44 4.74
N GLY A 183 -12.78 -5.44 4.41
CA GLY A 183 -13.13 -4.41 3.45
C GLY A 183 -13.14 -4.98 2.03
N TYR A 184 -14.14 -4.55 1.25
CA TYR A 184 -14.30 -4.96 -0.15
C TYR A 184 -14.49 -3.72 -1.03
N GLN A 185 -13.89 -3.78 -2.22
CA GLN A 185 -14.08 -2.75 -3.23
C GLN A 185 -15.49 -2.84 -3.84
N SER A 186 -16.02 -1.73 -4.36
CA SER A 186 -17.33 -1.76 -5.01
C SER A 186 -17.32 -2.69 -6.24
N PRO A 187 -18.30 -3.60 -6.39
CA PRO A 187 -18.42 -4.40 -7.61
C PRO A 187 -18.97 -3.58 -8.78
N PHE A 188 -19.58 -2.41 -8.51
CA PHE A 188 -20.26 -1.59 -9.51
C PHE A 188 -19.44 -0.40 -9.98
N LYS A 189 -18.37 -0.04 -9.26
CA LYS A 189 -17.53 1.12 -9.56
C LYS A 189 -16.07 0.73 -9.50
N ILE A 190 -15.34 1.04 -10.57
CA ILE A 190 -13.88 0.99 -10.55
C ILE A 190 -13.40 2.19 -9.75
N GLU A 191 -12.73 1.92 -8.64
CA GLU A 191 -12.11 2.93 -7.81
C GLU A 191 -10.60 2.92 -8.05
N ASP A 192 -10.04 4.11 -8.20
CA ASP A 192 -8.65 4.33 -8.59
C ASP A 192 -7.77 4.78 -7.42
N ASP A 193 -8.40 5.19 -6.32
CA ASP A 193 -7.74 5.67 -5.12
C ASP A 193 -8.08 4.78 -3.92
N PRO A 194 -7.15 4.57 -2.97
CA PRO A 194 -7.45 3.86 -1.74
C PRO A 194 -8.35 4.70 -0.82
N TYR A 195 -9.11 4.01 0.02
CA TYR A 195 -10.05 4.66 0.93
C TYR A 195 -10.32 3.80 2.16
N TYR A 196 -10.88 4.43 3.19
CA TYR A 196 -11.50 3.73 4.31
C TYR A 196 -12.98 3.54 4.05
N LYS A 197 -13.50 2.36 4.37
CA LYS A 197 -14.91 2.05 4.29
C LYS A 197 -15.46 1.62 5.64
N MET A 198 -16.60 2.15 6.02
CA MET A 198 -17.32 1.65 7.19
C MET A 198 -18.08 0.39 6.82
N VAL A 199 -17.82 -0.70 7.53
CA VAL A 199 -18.52 -1.98 7.40
C VAL A 199 -19.30 -2.23 8.69
N ILE A 200 -20.58 -2.57 8.54
CA ILE A 200 -21.46 -2.94 9.66
C ILE A 200 -21.56 -4.46 9.67
N ASP A 201 -21.14 -5.08 10.77
CA ASP A 201 -21.37 -6.51 10.97
C ASP A 201 -22.81 -6.70 11.45
N VAL A 202 -23.72 -7.07 10.54
CA VAL A 202 -25.10 -7.41 10.87
C VAL A 202 -25.10 -8.84 11.38
N LYS A 203 -24.70 -9.02 12.64
CA LYS A 203 -24.59 -10.36 13.23
C LYS A 203 -25.95 -11.04 13.38
N GLU A 204 -27.05 -10.28 13.49
CA GLU A 204 -28.42 -10.81 13.50
C GLU A 204 -29.37 -9.78 12.87
N LEU A 205 -30.35 -10.22 12.07
CA LEU A 205 -31.37 -9.38 11.40
C LEU A 205 -32.28 -8.59 12.36
N ILE A 206 -32.09 -8.75 13.67
CA ILE A 206 -32.99 -8.30 14.73
C ILE A 206 -32.38 -7.15 15.54
N ASP A 207 -31.06 -7.02 15.60
CA ASP A 207 -30.39 -5.97 16.37
C ASP A 207 -29.92 -4.82 15.48
N GLN A 208 -30.51 -3.64 15.69
CA GLN A 208 -30.14 -2.39 15.02
C GLN A 208 -28.75 -1.86 15.45
N ASN A 209 -28.05 -2.59 16.33
CA ASN A 209 -26.76 -2.23 16.92
C ASN A 209 -25.59 -3.06 16.37
N GLY A 210 -25.52 -3.23 15.04
CA GLY A 210 -24.39 -3.88 14.40
C GLY A 210 -23.05 -3.18 14.71
N GLU A 211 -22.00 -3.97 14.95
CA GLU A 211 -20.66 -3.45 15.22
C GLU A 211 -20.11 -2.75 13.97
N LYS A 212 -19.88 -1.44 14.06
CA LYS A 212 -19.31 -0.63 12.99
C LYS A 212 -17.79 -0.73 13.05
N ARG A 213 -17.15 -1.07 11.93
CA ARG A 213 -15.70 -1.09 11.80
C ARG A 213 -15.22 -0.38 10.55
N TRP A 214 -14.08 0.28 10.66
CA TRP A 214 -13.38 0.84 9.51
C TRP A 214 -12.46 -0.19 8.87
N GLU A 215 -12.54 -0.31 7.55
CA GLU A 215 -11.69 -1.17 6.75
C GLU A 215 -10.93 -0.34 5.71
N LEU A 216 -9.63 -0.57 5.61
CA LEU A 216 -8.78 0.05 4.60
C LEU A 216 -8.85 -0.77 3.31
N VAL A 217 -9.21 -0.13 2.20
CA VAL A 217 -9.38 -0.76 0.90
C VAL A 217 -8.38 -0.19 -0.11
N TYR A 218 -7.61 -1.07 -0.73
CA TYR A 218 -6.81 -0.77 -1.92
C TYR A 218 -7.51 -1.40 -3.14
N PRO A 219 -8.20 -0.60 -3.98
CA PRO A 219 -8.96 -1.15 -5.10
C PRO A 219 -8.06 -1.58 -6.26
N THR A 220 -8.55 -2.44 -7.15
CA THR A 220 -7.75 -2.92 -8.31
C THR A 220 -7.29 -1.78 -9.22
N GLY A 221 -8.12 -0.75 -9.41
CA GLY A 221 -7.77 0.43 -10.23
C GLY A 221 -6.52 1.15 -9.68
N PHE A 222 -6.44 1.28 -8.36
CA PHE A 222 -5.26 1.81 -7.68
C PHE A 222 -3.98 1.04 -8.01
N PHE A 223 -4.00 -0.30 -7.91
CA PHE A 223 -2.82 -1.12 -8.25
C PHE A 223 -2.41 -0.94 -9.72
N LYS A 224 -3.38 -0.86 -10.64
CA LYS A 224 -3.12 -0.63 -12.06
C LYS A 224 -2.44 0.73 -12.27
N ASN A 225 -2.96 1.78 -11.64
CA ASN A 225 -2.42 3.13 -11.74
C ASN A 225 -1.01 3.22 -11.19
N ILE A 226 -0.73 2.60 -10.03
CA ILE A 226 0.62 2.49 -9.49
C ILE A 226 1.55 1.77 -10.46
N ALA A 227 1.16 0.61 -11.00
CA ALA A 227 2.00 -0.16 -11.91
C ALA A 227 2.36 0.64 -13.18
N ASN A 228 1.37 1.31 -13.79
CA ASN A 228 1.58 2.16 -14.96
C ASN A 228 2.49 3.36 -14.66
N ASN A 229 2.23 4.08 -13.57
CA ASN A 229 3.06 5.21 -13.17
C ASN A 229 4.50 4.78 -12.88
N CYS A 230 4.67 3.65 -12.19
CA CYS A 230 5.99 3.08 -11.92
C CYS A 230 6.73 2.76 -13.22
N LEU A 231 6.09 2.03 -14.14
CA LEU A 231 6.67 1.68 -15.43
C LEU A 231 7.16 2.92 -16.18
N GLU A 232 6.29 3.91 -16.35
CA GLU A 232 6.60 5.14 -17.08
C GLU A 232 7.71 5.96 -16.42
N SER A 233 7.67 6.10 -15.09
CA SER A 233 8.68 6.81 -14.33
C SER A 233 10.05 6.13 -14.42
N ILE A 234 10.08 4.79 -14.32
CA ILE A 234 11.31 4.00 -14.38
C ILE A 234 11.91 4.02 -15.79
N CYS A 235 11.10 3.88 -16.84
CA CYS A 235 11.54 4.00 -18.23
C CYS A 235 12.16 5.39 -18.49
N CYS A 236 11.51 6.46 -18.01
CA CYS A 236 12.04 7.82 -18.09
C CYS A 236 13.39 7.96 -17.37
N GLU A 237 13.52 7.39 -16.18
CA GLU A 237 14.77 7.42 -15.42
C GLU A 237 15.90 6.64 -16.09
N CYS A 238 15.60 5.44 -16.61
CA CYS A 238 16.55 4.62 -17.36
C CYS A 238 17.07 5.36 -18.59
N LEU A 239 16.18 6.03 -19.33
CA LEU A 239 16.54 6.84 -20.49
C LEU A 239 17.47 7.99 -20.11
N LYS A 240 17.12 8.75 -19.06
CA LYS A 240 17.96 9.86 -18.56
C LYS A 240 19.35 9.39 -18.13
N LYS A 241 19.44 8.22 -17.52
CA LYS A 241 20.70 7.61 -17.05
C LYS A 241 21.43 6.81 -18.13
N LYS A 242 20.88 6.69 -19.35
CA LYS A 242 21.38 5.82 -20.43
C LYS A 242 21.66 4.39 -19.96
N ARG A 243 20.79 3.88 -19.09
CA ARG A 243 20.93 2.57 -18.44
C ARG A 243 19.89 1.61 -18.98
N SER A 244 20.29 0.37 -19.25
CA SER A 244 19.33 -0.67 -19.61
C SER A 244 18.50 -1.08 -18.39
N PRO A 245 17.17 -1.23 -18.52
CA PRO A 245 16.32 -1.68 -17.43
C PRO A 245 16.50 -3.18 -17.12
N PHE A 246 17.22 -3.93 -17.96
CA PHE A 246 17.42 -5.38 -17.81
C PHE A 246 18.68 -5.76 -17.02
N LEU A 247 19.55 -4.81 -16.65
CA LEU A 247 20.90 -5.10 -16.13
C LEU A 247 20.93 -6.03 -14.91
N GLU A 248 19.89 -6.02 -14.07
CA GLU A 248 19.86 -6.80 -12.84
C GLU A 248 18.90 -8.00 -12.88
N TYR A 249 18.30 -8.27 -14.04
CA TYR A 249 17.56 -9.51 -14.22
C TYR A 249 18.60 -10.58 -14.54
N SER A 250 18.81 -11.50 -13.59
CA SER A 250 19.69 -12.65 -13.83
C SER A 250 19.15 -13.44 -15.03
N GLU A 251 19.94 -13.52 -16.09
CA GLU A 251 19.73 -14.46 -17.21
C GLU A 251 20.40 -15.81 -16.93
N ASP A 252 21.03 -15.98 -15.77
CA ASP A 252 21.70 -17.22 -15.41
C ASP A 252 20.67 -18.33 -15.17
N SER A 253 20.94 -19.49 -15.78
CA SER A 253 20.19 -20.73 -15.57
C SER A 253 20.41 -21.35 -14.19
N PHE A 254 21.38 -20.85 -13.42
CA PHE A 254 21.69 -21.33 -12.08
C PHE A 254 20.72 -20.78 -11.04
N TRP A 255 19.89 -21.67 -10.48
CA TRP A 255 18.83 -21.32 -9.53
C TRP A 255 19.32 -21.01 -8.11
N LEU A 256 20.57 -21.37 -7.77
CA LEU A 256 21.16 -21.13 -6.46
C LEU A 256 21.98 -19.83 -6.50
N ILE A 257 21.29 -18.70 -6.36
CA ILE A 257 21.95 -17.40 -6.24
C ILE A 257 22.48 -17.26 -4.80
N ASN A 258 23.76 -16.88 -4.65
CA ASN A 258 24.42 -16.63 -3.35
C ASN A 258 23.79 -15.46 -2.58
#